data_AF-A0A2J0MWV9-F1
#
_entry.id   AF-A0A2J0MWV9-F1
#
_cell.length_a   1.000
_cell.length_b   1.000
_cell.length_c   1.000
_cell.angle_alpha   90.00
_cell.angle_beta   90.00
_cell.angle_gamma   90.00
#
_symmetry.space_group_name_H-M   'P 1'
#
loop_
_entity.id
_entity.type
_entity.pdbx_description
1 polymer ?
#
loop_
_entity_poly.entity_id
_entity_poly.type
_entity_poly.pdbx_seq_one_letter_code
_entity_poly.pdbx_strand_id
1 'polypeptide(L)' 'DAYFVLGDNSISSRDSRYWGFMPKKYLLGKAFLIYWPLNRIRLIR' A
#
# COMPACT_ATOMS: atom_id res chain seq x y z
N ASP A 1 -14.92 -8.84 6.54
CA ASP A 1 -14.09 -7.63 6.39
C ASP A 1 -13.30 -7.63 5.09
N ALA A 2 -13.40 -6.55 4.32
CA ALA A 2 -12.61 -6.31 3.13
C ALA A 2 -12.20 -4.83 3.06
N TYR A 3 -11.12 -4.52 2.35
CA TYR A 3 -10.58 -3.17 2.21
C TYR A 3 -10.65 -2.71 0.76
N PHE A 4 -10.94 -1.43 0.57
CA PHE A 4 -10.76 -0.77 -0.71
C PHE A 4 -9.42 -0.04 -0.69
N VAL A 5 -8.42 -0.58 -1.40
CA VAL A 5 -7.06 -0.04 -1.47
C VAL A 5 -6.85 0.77 -2.75
N LEU A 6 -6.11 1.86 -2.63
CA LEU A 6 -5.74 2.77 -3.72
C LEU A 6 -4.24 2.97 -3.71
N GLY A 7 -3.64 3.08 -4.90
CA GLY A 7 -2.24 3.44 -5.06
C GLY A 7 -2.03 4.94 -5.23
N ASP A 8 -0.94 5.47 -4.66
CA ASP A 8 -0.58 6.88 -4.74
C ASP A 8 -0.40 7.36 -6.19
N ASN A 9 0.18 6.53 -7.07
CA ASN A 9 0.24 6.79 -8.51
C ASN A 9 -1.08 6.38 -9.19
N SER A 10 -2.14 7.15 -8.92
CA SER A 10 -3.51 6.78 -9.27
C SER A 10 -3.75 6.56 -10.77
N ILE A 11 -3.01 7.23 -11.66
CA ILE A 11 -3.14 7.07 -13.12
C ILE A 11 -2.61 5.71 -13.60
N SER A 12 -1.56 5.20 -12.96
CA SER A 12 -0.87 3.97 -13.39
C SER A 12 -1.06 2.78 -12.45
N SER A 13 -1.86 2.95 -11.38
CA SER A 13 -2.09 1.92 -10.38
C SER A 13 -3.24 1.00 -10.78
N ARG A 14 -2.98 -0.32 -10.85
CA ARG A 14 -4.03 -1.35 -10.93
C ARG A 14 -4.44 -1.79 -9.54
N ASP A 15 -5.24 -0.96 -8.89
CA ASP A 15 -5.74 -1.19 -7.53
C ASP A 15 -7.24 -1.58 -7.53
N SER A 16 -7.92 -1.43 -6.39
CA SER A 16 -9.30 -1.90 -6.18
C SER A 16 -10.31 -1.33 -7.17
N ARG A 17 -9.98 -0.23 -7.86
CA ARG A 17 -10.78 0.31 -8.98
C ARG A 17 -10.92 -0.67 -10.15
N TYR A 18 -9.96 -1.59 -10.32
CA TYR A 18 -9.94 -2.58 -11.40
C TYR A 18 -10.40 -3.97 -10.96
N TRP A 19 -10.00 -4.41 -9.75
CA TRP A 19 -10.23 -5.79 -9.29
C TRP A 19 -11.14 -5.91 -8.06
N GLY A 20 -11.74 -4.81 -7.58
CA GLY A 20 -12.70 -4.81 -6.48
C GLY A 20 -12.05 -4.82 -5.09
N PHE A 21 -12.81 -5.23 -4.08
CA PHE A 21 -12.36 -5.19 -2.68
C PHE A 21 -11.39 -6.33 -2.33
N MET A 22 -10.35 -6.01 -1.55
CA MET A 22 -9.38 -6.97 -1.05
C MET A 22 -9.85 -7.62 0.26
N PRO A 23 -9.96 -8.96 0.35
CA PRO A 23 -10.26 -9.63 1.61
C PRO A 23 -9.20 -9.37 2.69
N LYS A 24 -9.63 -9.10 3.94
CA LYS A 24 -8.74 -8.82 5.09
C LYS A 24 -7.71 -9.92 5.37
N LYS A 25 -7.99 -11.18 5.01
CA LYS A 25 -7.07 -12.32 5.19
C LYS A 25 -5.73 -12.17 4.47
N TYR A 26 -5.66 -11.34 3.42
CA TYR A 26 -4.43 -11.11 2.66
C TYR A 26 -3.62 -9.91 3.20
N LEU A 27 -4.12 -9.20 4.22
CA LEU A 27 -3.45 -8.04 4.79
C LEU A 27 -2.38 -8.50 5.79
N LEU A 28 -1.11 -8.25 5.48
CA LEU A 28 0.01 -8.63 6.33
C LEU A 28 0.34 -7.58 7.41
N GLY A 29 0.30 -6.29 7.07
CA GLY A 29 0.69 -5.22 7.99
C GLY A 29 0.73 -3.84 7.34
N LYS A 30 1.17 -2.84 8.12
CA LYS A 30 1.34 -1.46 7.69
C LYS A 30 2.83 -1.17 7.42
N ALA A 31 3.12 -0.42 6.35
CA ALA A 31 4.47 0.06 6.09
C ALA A 31 4.85 1.12 7.14
N PHE A 32 6.00 0.94 7.81
CA PHE A 32 6.45 1.81 8.91
C PHE A 32 7.88 2.36 8.73
N LEU A 33 8.69 1.79 7.84
CA LEU A 33 10.08 2.19 7.59
C LEU A 33 10.37 2.19 6.10
N ILE A 34 10.94 3.29 5.61
CA ILE A 34 11.64 3.34 4.32
C ILE A 34 13.11 3.08 4.63
N TYR A 35 13.64 1.94 4.19
CA TYR A 35 15.02 1.55 4.50
C TYR A 35 16.03 1.92 3.41
N TRP A 36 15.58 2.24 2.19
CA TRP A 36 16.44 2.50 1.04
C TRP A 36 15.92 3.65 0.17
N PRO A 37 16.79 4.48 -0.46
CA PRO A 37 18.26 4.52 -0.32
C PRO A 37 18.72 4.99 1.07
N LEU A 38 19.97 4.67 1.45
CA LEU A 38 20.50 4.94 2.81
C LEU A 38 20.37 6.41 3.23
N ASN A 39 20.51 7.36 2.30
CA ASN A 39 20.34 8.79 2.55
C ASN A 39 18.88 9.25 2.72
N ARG A 40 17.91 8.34 2.59
CA ARG A 40 16.47 8.58 2.75
C ARG A 40 15.82 7.65 3.77
N ILE A 41 16.61 7.02 4.64
CA ILE A 41 16.06 6.20 5.73
C ILE A 41 15.15 7.08 6.59
N ARG A 42 13.87 6.71 6.68
CA ARG A 42 12.90 7.41 7.52
C ARG A 42 11.75 6.51 7.97
N LEU A 43 11.23 6.77 9.16
CA LEU A 43 9.99 6.17 9.63
C LEU A 43 8.78 6.84 8.97
N ILE A 44 7.78 6.04 8.62
CA ILE A 44 6.49 6.51 8.10
C ILE A 44 5.60 6.74 9.32
N ARG A 45 5.12 7.99 9.48
CA ARG A 45 4.26 8.40 10.60
C ARG A 45 2.79 8.13 10.29
#